data_AF-A0A0G1MQH6-F1
#
_entry.id   AF-A0A0G1MQH6-F1
#
_cell.length_a   1.000
_cell.length_b   1.000
_cell.length_c   1.000
_cell.angle_alpha   90.00
_cell.angle_beta   90.00
_cell.angle_gamma   90.00
#
_symmetry.space_group_name_H-M   'P 1'
#
loop_
_entity.id
_entity.type
_entity.pdbx_description
1 polymer ?
#
loop_
_entity_poly.entity_id
_entity_poly.type
_entity_poly.pdbx_seq_one_letter_code
_entity_poly.pdbx_strand_id
1 'polypeptide(L)'
;VEMVLLARDVKITKTNTLFEAIILEANLIKKYLPKYNVREKDNKSFVHLVIPRRVMYPQPFIVRGRELEIGKWRNNGNYVFGPFQGIRELQELLKIIRRVIPLSMGRCVPNSGKPCFDYQIGLCPGVCIGAITRQEYQKSIHNLILLFSGKKQALIKRLQKDNPGQAVALKHIQDVTLISGMEKWKVSIGKQFFGRIEVYDISHFGGKDTYGAMSVMENNRITKDQYRLFKIQSAPGNDDIRALEEMIKRRLRHREWRYPDLMVVDGGIPQVRHIYGVLKLLKTKFPLVGISKLQGDRFVFAPGIDLSVRKNIQAMRTALLGLRDEAHRFGNRARKRGTKNISEHRLVKQFCYTE
;
A
#
# COMPACT_ATOMS: atom_id res chain seq x y z
N VAL A 1 8.69 23.11 -12.16
CA VAL A 1 10.01 23.11 -12.82
C VAL A 1 10.92 24.19 -12.24
N GLU A 2 10.38 25.37 -11.92
CA GLU A 2 11.08 26.47 -11.23
C GLU A 2 11.99 26.05 -10.05
N MET A 3 11.51 25.23 -9.10
CA MET A 3 12.33 24.72 -7.99
C MET A 3 13.65 24.07 -8.45
N VAL A 4 13.61 23.28 -9.52
CA VAL A 4 14.79 22.57 -10.04
C VAL A 4 15.76 23.54 -10.71
N LEU A 5 15.24 24.57 -11.38
CA LEU A 5 16.06 25.60 -12.04
C LEU A 5 16.73 26.55 -11.04
N LEU A 6 16.11 26.78 -9.88
CA LEU A 6 16.64 27.63 -8.82
C LEU A 6 17.55 26.89 -7.83
N ALA A 7 17.56 25.55 -7.84
CA ALA A 7 18.36 24.76 -6.92
C ALA A 7 19.85 24.88 -7.27
N ARG A 8 20.67 25.27 -6.29
CA ARG A 8 22.13 25.37 -6.44
C ARG A 8 22.85 24.11 -6.00
N ASP A 9 22.28 23.38 -5.06
CA ASP A 9 22.85 22.18 -4.47
C ASP A 9 21.77 21.12 -4.17
N VAL A 10 22.22 19.88 -4.03
CA VAL A 10 21.36 18.76 -3.61
C VAL A 10 22.05 18.04 -2.45
N LYS A 11 21.43 18.09 -1.28
CA LYS A 11 21.90 17.38 -0.10
C LYS A 11 21.16 16.05 0.05
N ILE A 12 21.91 14.96 0.13
CA ILE A 12 21.37 13.62 0.36
C ILE A 12 21.65 13.21 1.81
N THR A 13 20.61 12.79 2.53
CA THR A 13 20.75 12.24 3.89
C THR A 13 20.32 10.79 3.89
N LYS A 14 21.24 9.88 4.23
CA LYS A 14 20.96 8.44 4.30
C LYS A 14 20.32 8.11 5.65
N THR A 15 19.18 7.42 5.62
CA THR A 15 18.53 6.84 6.81
C THR A 15 18.66 5.33 6.79
N ASN A 16 18.55 4.68 7.95
CA ASN A 16 18.68 3.23 8.04
C ASN A 16 17.38 2.52 7.65
N THR A 17 16.25 3.20 7.76
CA THR A 17 14.93 2.66 7.43
C THR A 17 14.05 3.68 6.70
N LEU A 18 13.03 3.19 6.00
CA LEU A 18 11.98 4.01 5.39
C LEU A 18 11.17 4.77 6.45
N PHE A 19 10.92 4.10 7.59
CA PHE A 19 10.37 4.71 8.79
C PHE A 19 11.10 6.00 9.19
N GLU A 20 12.42 5.94 9.28
CA GLU A 20 13.26 7.09 9.64
C GLU A 20 13.20 8.18 8.58
N ALA A 21 13.17 7.81 7.30
CA ALA A 21 13.06 8.76 6.20
C ALA A 21 11.76 9.59 6.27
N ILE A 22 10.62 8.94 6.56
CA ILE A 22 9.31 9.62 6.68
C ILE A 22 9.31 10.62 7.83
N ILE A 23 9.86 10.24 8.99
CA ILE A 23 9.92 11.12 10.16
C ILE A 23 10.89 12.28 9.91
N LEU A 24 12.03 12.01 9.29
CA LEU A 24 13.00 13.04 8.93
C LEU A 24 12.39 14.04 7.94
N GLU A 25 11.72 13.55 6.90
CA GLU A 25 11.00 14.39 5.93
C GLU A 25 9.98 15.30 6.64
N ALA A 26 9.09 14.73 7.47
CA ALA A 26 8.10 15.51 8.20
C ALA A 26 8.73 16.61 9.08
N ASN A 27 9.83 16.29 9.77
CA ASN A 27 10.55 17.25 10.61
C ASN A 27 11.24 18.36 9.78
N LEU A 28 11.80 18.03 8.62
CA LEU A 28 12.41 19.01 7.72
C LEU A 28 11.36 19.94 7.11
N ILE A 29 10.21 19.39 6.69
CA ILE A 29 9.11 20.20 6.17
C ILE A 29 8.61 21.17 7.24
N LYS A 30 8.42 20.70 8.48
CA LYS A 30 8.01 21.54 9.60
C LYS A 30 9.02 22.64 9.92
N LYS A 31 10.32 22.32 9.85
CA LYS A 31 11.41 23.25 10.17
C LYS A 31 11.57 24.33 9.11
N TYR A 32 11.50 23.98 7.83
CA TYR A 32 11.87 24.87 6.73
C TYR A 32 10.66 25.47 5.99
N LEU A 33 9.45 24.95 6.22
CA LEU A 33 8.20 25.37 5.56
C LEU A 33 8.40 25.73 4.07
N PRO A 34 8.97 24.81 3.25
CA PRO A 34 9.48 25.19 1.95
C PRO A 34 8.36 25.64 1.00
N LYS A 35 8.58 26.78 0.31
CA LYS A 35 7.64 27.38 -0.66
C LYS A 35 7.15 26.38 -1.72
N TYR A 36 8.03 25.49 -2.17
CA TYR A 36 7.72 24.51 -3.23
C TYR A 36 7.09 23.21 -2.74
N ASN A 37 6.82 23.08 -1.44
CA ASN A 37 6.12 21.93 -0.87
C ASN A 37 4.60 22.03 -1.09
N VAL A 38 4.21 22.18 -2.35
CA VAL A 38 2.85 22.48 -2.80
C VAL A 38 2.13 21.22 -3.29
N ARG A 39 2.27 20.07 -2.63
CA ARG A 39 1.44 18.89 -2.98
C ARG A 39 0.01 18.97 -2.41
N GLU A 40 -0.59 20.16 -2.52
CA GLU A 40 -2.03 20.41 -2.50
C GLU A 40 -2.61 20.66 -3.90
N LYS A 41 -1.92 20.29 -5.00
CA LYS A 41 -2.56 20.25 -6.33
C LYS A 41 -3.45 19.02 -6.58
N ASP A 42 -3.43 18.03 -5.67
CA ASP A 42 -4.27 16.81 -5.76
C ASP A 42 -4.89 16.50 -4.38
N ASN A 43 -5.93 17.23 -3.94
CA ASN A 43 -6.94 16.86 -2.92
C ASN A 43 -6.50 16.08 -1.62
N LYS A 44 -5.22 16.07 -1.25
CA LYS A 44 -4.65 15.34 -0.11
C LYS A 44 -4.00 16.34 0.83
N SER A 45 -4.81 16.89 1.73
CA SER A 45 -4.31 17.74 2.82
C SER A 45 -3.28 16.97 3.66
N PHE A 46 -2.18 17.63 4.00
CA PHE A 46 -1.23 17.10 4.99
C PHE A 46 -1.93 16.75 6.29
N VAL A 47 -1.46 15.69 6.95
CA VAL A 47 -1.98 15.26 8.24
C VAL A 47 -0.92 15.31 9.32
N HIS A 48 -1.38 15.41 10.56
CA HIS A 48 -0.55 15.58 11.73
C HIS A 48 -0.93 14.54 12.78
N LEU A 49 0.06 14.08 13.52
CA LEU A 49 -0.15 13.29 14.72
C LEU A 49 -0.23 14.24 15.92
N VAL A 50 -1.38 14.27 16.58
CA VAL A 50 -1.63 15.11 17.76
C VAL A 50 -1.73 14.23 19.00
N ILE A 51 -0.96 14.56 20.04
CA ILE A 51 -1.05 13.89 21.35
C ILE A 51 -1.49 14.94 22.39
N PRO A 52 -2.67 14.78 23.00
CA PRO A 52 -3.15 15.67 24.05
C PRO A 52 -2.23 15.65 25.26
N ARG A 53 -1.86 16.82 25.79
CA ARG A 53 -0.96 16.90 26.96
C ARG A 53 -1.69 16.84 28.30
N ARG A 54 -2.91 17.37 28.37
CA ARG A 54 -3.68 17.56 29.62
C ARG A 54 -4.73 16.46 29.84
N VAL A 55 -4.36 15.20 29.60
CA VAL A 55 -5.25 14.04 29.77
C VAL A 55 -4.50 12.95 30.53
N MET A 56 -5.18 12.20 31.42
CA MET A 56 -4.55 11.14 32.22
C MET A 56 -3.96 10.03 31.36
N TYR A 57 -4.69 9.61 30.32
CA TYR A 57 -4.26 8.62 29.34
C TYR A 57 -4.31 9.23 27.94
N PRO A 58 -3.28 9.99 27.52
CA PRO A 58 -3.24 10.59 26.19
C PRO A 58 -3.36 9.55 25.08
N GLN A 59 -4.26 9.79 24.13
CA GLN A 59 -4.38 8.98 22.92
C GLN A 59 -3.86 9.78 21.73
N PRO A 60 -3.00 9.21 20.86
CA PRO A 60 -2.61 9.86 19.61
C PRO A 60 -3.77 9.94 18.62
N PHE A 61 -3.96 11.10 17.99
CA PHE A 61 -4.97 11.36 16.97
C PHE A 61 -4.33 11.78 15.65
N ILE A 62 -4.86 11.29 14.53
CA ILE A 62 -4.48 11.77 13.20
C ILE A 62 -5.47 12.86 12.80
N VAL A 63 -4.96 14.05 12.51
CA VAL A 63 -5.75 15.27 12.29
C VAL A 63 -5.28 15.95 11.01
N ARG A 64 -6.18 16.49 10.17
CA ARG A 64 -5.76 17.25 8.97
C ARG A 64 -5.26 18.65 9.36
N GLY A 65 -4.37 19.24 8.56
CA GLY A 65 -3.81 20.59 8.83
C GLY A 65 -4.86 21.64 9.21
N ARG A 66 -5.92 21.80 8.42
CA ARG A 66 -7.04 22.73 8.68
C ARG A 66 -7.73 22.54 10.04
N GLU A 67 -7.75 21.31 10.55
CA GLU A 67 -8.37 20.99 11.85
C GLU A 67 -7.46 21.36 13.03
N LEU A 68 -6.20 21.71 12.80
CA LEU A 68 -5.32 22.26 13.84
C LEU A 68 -5.62 23.73 14.12
N GLU A 69 -6.12 24.45 13.12
CA GLU A 69 -6.45 25.87 13.21
C GLU A 69 -7.87 26.12 13.70
N ILE A 70 -8.71 25.08 13.73
CA ILE A 70 -10.14 25.16 14.02
C ILE A 70 -10.53 24.17 15.14
N GLY A 71 -11.33 24.60 16.11
CA GLY A 71 -11.94 23.72 17.12
C GLY A 71 -11.00 23.21 18.21
N LYS A 72 -11.23 21.97 18.69
CA LYS A 72 -10.62 21.38 19.91
C LYS A 72 -9.10 21.18 19.88
N TRP A 73 -8.47 21.32 18.72
CA TRP A 73 -7.03 21.09 18.54
C TRP A 73 -6.20 22.38 18.54
N ARG A 74 -6.85 23.55 18.42
CA ARG A 74 -6.21 24.87 18.40
C ARG A 74 -5.64 25.23 19.77
N ASN A 75 -4.41 25.75 19.82
CA ASN A 75 -3.79 26.41 20.99
C ASN A 75 -3.86 25.67 22.35
N ASN A 76 -3.83 24.34 22.36
CA ASN A 76 -4.01 23.55 23.60
C ASN A 76 -2.71 22.98 24.21
N GLY A 77 -1.54 23.41 23.74
CA GLY A 77 -0.24 22.90 24.24
C GLY A 77 -0.03 21.41 23.95
N ASN A 78 -0.74 20.86 22.96
CA ASN A 78 -0.64 19.49 22.51
C ASN A 78 0.71 19.24 21.81
N TYR A 79 1.19 17.99 21.84
CA TYR A 79 2.32 17.61 20.99
C TYR A 79 1.81 17.39 19.57
N VAL A 80 2.41 18.08 18.59
CA VAL A 80 2.01 18.01 17.17
C VAL A 80 3.22 17.63 16.31
N PHE A 81 3.10 16.48 15.64
CA PHE A 81 4.10 15.96 14.70
C PHE A 81 3.53 15.91 13.28
N GLY A 82 4.40 16.03 12.29
CA GLY A 82 4.02 16.23 10.90
C GLY A 82 4.58 17.55 10.36
N PRO A 83 4.21 17.95 9.15
CA PRO A 83 3.16 17.35 8.32
C PRO A 83 3.57 16.02 7.67
N PHE A 84 2.64 15.06 7.64
CA PHE A 84 2.76 13.78 6.92
C PHE A 84 1.93 13.79 5.64
N GLN A 85 2.42 13.12 4.59
CA GLN A 85 1.82 13.15 3.25
C GLN A 85 0.41 12.56 3.16
N GLY A 86 0.01 11.70 4.10
CA GLY A 86 -1.34 11.16 4.12
C GLY A 86 -1.69 10.33 5.35
N ILE A 87 -3.00 10.10 5.52
CA ILE A 87 -3.57 9.40 6.67
C ILE A 87 -3.14 7.94 6.69
N ARG A 88 -3.10 7.28 5.52
CA ARG A 88 -2.82 5.84 5.45
C ARG A 88 -1.37 5.56 5.82
N GLU A 89 -0.45 6.37 5.33
CA GLU A 89 0.98 6.28 5.62
C GLU A 89 1.20 6.38 7.14
N LEU A 90 0.60 7.38 7.79
CA LEU A 90 0.69 7.56 9.23
C LEU A 90 -0.01 6.45 10.03
N GLN A 91 -1.13 5.91 9.54
CA GLN A 91 -1.81 4.78 10.18
C GLN A 91 -0.96 3.50 10.14
N GLU A 92 -0.36 3.16 9.00
CA GLU A 92 0.53 1.99 8.90
C GLU A 92 1.78 2.17 9.77
N LEU A 93 2.33 3.39 9.80
CA LEU A 93 3.43 3.74 10.69
C LEU A 93 3.08 3.45 12.16
N LEU A 94 1.92 3.94 12.61
CA LEU A 94 1.46 3.75 13.99
C LEU A 94 1.18 2.28 14.30
N LYS A 95 0.63 1.49 13.37
CA LYS A 95 0.42 0.04 13.59
C LYS A 95 1.72 -0.69 13.89
N ILE A 96 2.80 -0.35 13.19
CA ILE A 96 4.12 -0.96 13.39
C ILE A 96 4.71 -0.48 14.72
N ILE A 97 4.66 0.82 14.98
CA ILE A 97 5.14 1.40 16.26
C ILE A 97 4.45 0.73 17.44
N ARG A 98 3.13 0.52 17.36
CA ARG A 98 2.32 -0.04 18.47
C ARG A 98 2.70 -1.46 18.88
N ARG A 99 3.40 -2.21 18.02
CA ARG A 99 3.94 -3.53 18.38
C ARG A 99 5.16 -3.42 19.31
N VAL A 100 5.89 -2.31 19.22
CA VAL A 100 7.09 -2.05 20.02
C VAL A 100 6.79 -1.15 21.21
N ILE A 101 5.91 -0.17 21.02
CA ILE A 101 5.45 0.79 22.03
C ILE A 101 3.92 0.67 22.10
N PRO A 102 3.37 -0.25 22.91
CA PRO A 102 1.93 -0.41 23.05
C PRO A 102 1.26 0.86 23.55
N LEU A 103 0.20 1.29 22.85
CA LEU A 103 -0.49 2.56 23.11
C LEU A 103 -1.99 2.39 22.95
N SER A 104 -2.75 3.10 23.78
CA SER A 104 -4.20 3.19 23.58
C SER A 104 -4.49 4.18 22.45
N MET A 105 -5.34 3.76 21.52
CA MET A 105 -5.78 4.56 20.37
C MET A 105 -7.23 4.24 20.06
N GLY A 106 -7.89 5.14 19.32
CA GLY A 106 -9.23 4.89 18.79
C GLY A 106 -10.31 4.86 19.87
N ARG A 107 -11.13 3.79 19.88
CA ARG A 107 -12.32 3.64 20.74
C ARG A 107 -12.00 3.12 22.16
N CYS A 108 -10.73 3.12 22.57
CA CYS A 108 -10.37 2.69 23.92
C CYS A 108 -10.91 3.70 24.94
N VAL A 109 -11.79 3.25 25.83
CA VAL A 109 -12.32 4.06 26.93
C VAL A 109 -11.61 3.64 28.22
N PRO A 110 -10.78 4.53 28.83
CA PRO A 110 -10.12 4.26 30.09
C PRO A 110 -11.10 3.84 31.19
N ASN A 111 -10.71 2.86 32.01
CA ASN A 111 -11.50 2.38 33.16
C ASN A 111 -12.95 1.96 32.83
N SER A 112 -13.20 1.49 31.61
CA SER A 112 -14.51 0.97 31.21
C SER A 112 -14.80 -0.43 31.75
N GLY A 113 -13.80 -1.11 32.32
CA GLY A 113 -13.92 -2.48 32.84
C GLY A 113 -14.01 -3.57 31.77
N LYS A 114 -14.05 -3.20 30.48
CA LYS A 114 -14.13 -4.13 29.34
C LYS A 114 -12.87 -4.03 28.47
N PRO A 115 -12.24 -5.15 28.08
CA PRO A 115 -11.07 -5.11 27.21
C PRO A 115 -11.45 -4.61 25.82
N CYS A 116 -10.72 -3.62 25.31
CA CYS A 116 -10.87 -3.17 23.93
C CYS A 116 -10.23 -4.16 22.94
N PHE A 117 -10.67 -4.16 21.69
CA PHE A 117 -10.10 -5.01 20.64
C PHE A 117 -8.58 -4.88 20.54
N ASP A 118 -8.06 -3.65 20.58
CA ASP A 118 -6.62 -3.39 20.50
C ASP A 118 -5.83 -4.01 21.66
N TYR A 119 -6.44 -4.18 22.83
CA TYR A 119 -5.81 -4.89 23.95
C TYR A 119 -5.75 -6.39 23.68
N GLN A 120 -6.84 -6.97 23.16
CA GLN A 120 -6.91 -8.40 22.83
C GLN A 120 -5.88 -8.82 21.77
N ILE A 121 -5.52 -7.92 20.85
CA ILE A 121 -4.49 -8.16 19.83
C ILE A 121 -3.09 -7.63 20.22
N GLY A 122 -2.89 -7.22 21.48
CA GLY A 122 -1.58 -6.80 22.01
C GLY A 122 -1.07 -5.43 21.57
N LEU A 123 -1.91 -4.56 20.99
CA LEU A 123 -1.54 -3.22 20.52
C LEU A 123 -1.86 -2.10 21.53
N CYS A 124 -2.68 -2.38 22.54
CA CYS A 124 -3.02 -1.48 23.63
C CYS A 124 -2.54 -2.10 24.94
N PRO A 125 -1.97 -1.31 25.88
CA PRO A 125 -1.50 -1.82 27.16
C PRO A 125 -2.62 -2.04 28.19
N GLY A 126 -3.89 -1.83 27.83
CA GLY A 126 -5.03 -2.20 28.68
C GLY A 126 -5.49 -1.13 29.65
N VAL A 127 -5.39 0.15 29.24
CA VAL A 127 -5.93 1.30 29.98
C VAL A 127 -7.43 1.15 30.29
N CYS A 128 -8.19 0.46 29.43
CA CYS A 128 -9.62 0.23 29.59
C CYS A 128 -9.98 -0.67 30.78
N ILE A 129 -9.11 -1.61 31.15
CA ILE A 129 -9.32 -2.58 32.23
C ILE A 129 -8.40 -2.32 33.43
N GLY A 130 -7.64 -1.22 33.43
CA GLY A 130 -6.68 -0.91 34.48
C GLY A 130 -5.41 -1.77 34.48
N ALA A 131 -5.11 -2.48 33.38
CA ALA A 131 -3.93 -3.37 33.30
C ALA A 131 -2.57 -2.63 33.22
N ILE A 132 -2.59 -1.30 33.07
CA ILE A 132 -1.38 -0.47 33.09
C ILE A 132 -1.61 0.76 33.96
N THR A 133 -0.59 1.11 34.75
CA THR A 133 -0.65 2.30 35.59
C THR A 133 -0.50 3.58 34.76
N ARG A 134 -0.97 4.71 35.29
CA ARG A 134 -0.78 6.03 34.65
C ARG A 134 0.70 6.34 34.40
N GLN A 135 1.56 6.04 35.37
CA GLN A 135 2.99 6.35 35.28
C GLN A 135 3.67 5.55 34.18
N GLU A 136 3.36 4.26 34.04
CA GLU A 136 3.89 3.41 32.98
C GLU A 136 3.34 3.83 31.61
N TYR A 137 2.05 4.15 31.52
CA TYR A 137 1.47 4.63 30.27
C TYR A 137 2.12 5.95 29.79
N GLN A 138 2.46 6.85 30.72
CA GLN A 138 3.19 8.08 30.41
C GLN A 138 4.59 7.79 29.85
N LYS A 139 5.28 6.73 30.30
CA LYS A 139 6.55 6.28 29.69
C LYS A 139 6.35 5.88 28.22
N SER A 140 5.28 5.13 27.91
CA SER A 140 4.93 4.78 26.52
C SER A 140 4.67 6.00 25.65
N ILE A 141 3.93 6.99 26.17
CA ILE A 141 3.68 8.26 25.45
C ILE A 141 4.98 9.05 25.24
N HIS A 142 5.86 9.09 26.24
CA HIS A 142 7.16 9.74 26.11
C HIS A 142 8.03 9.06 25.05
N ASN A 143 8.02 7.73 25.00
CA ASN A 143 8.74 6.96 23.98
C ASN A 143 8.23 7.28 22.57
N LEU A 144 6.91 7.41 22.40
CA LEU A 144 6.29 7.84 21.15
C LEU A 144 6.75 9.26 20.76
N ILE A 145 6.76 10.19 21.71
CA ILE A 145 7.21 11.58 21.49
C ILE A 145 8.67 11.60 21.04
N LEU A 146 9.57 10.87 21.72
CA LEU A 146 10.98 10.79 21.34
C LEU A 146 11.16 10.25 19.92
N LEU A 147 10.40 9.21 19.57
CA LEU A 147 10.43 8.59 18.25
C LEU A 147 10.05 9.58 17.14
N PHE A 148 8.89 10.23 17.27
CA PHE A 148 8.41 11.20 16.28
C PHE A 148 9.19 12.52 16.27
N SER A 149 9.91 12.84 17.34
CA SER A 149 10.86 13.96 17.38
C SER A 149 12.19 13.65 16.68
N GLY A 150 12.35 12.45 16.10
CA GLY A 150 13.59 12.00 15.47
C GLY A 150 14.70 11.61 16.46
N LYS A 151 14.41 11.53 17.76
CA LYS A 151 15.38 11.20 18.81
C LYS A 151 15.51 9.69 19.04
N LYS A 152 15.58 8.90 17.96
CA LYS A 152 15.63 7.43 18.01
C LYS A 152 16.79 6.89 18.85
N GLN A 153 17.97 7.48 18.75
CA GLN A 153 19.13 7.02 19.54
C GLN A 153 18.92 7.20 21.04
N ALA A 154 18.32 8.32 21.46
CA ALA A 154 17.95 8.53 22.85
C ALA A 154 16.88 7.53 23.31
N LEU A 155 15.89 7.25 22.46
CA LEU A 155 14.88 6.23 22.73
C LEU A 155 15.49 4.82 22.86
N ILE A 156 16.42 4.43 21.98
CA ILE A 156 17.09 3.13 22.07
C ILE A 156 17.86 3.01 23.38
N LYS A 157 18.66 4.02 23.75
CA LYS A 157 19.40 4.00 25.03
C LYS A 157 18.47 3.84 26.22
N ARG A 158 17.33 4.54 26.19
CA ARG A 158 16.30 4.42 27.23
C ARG A 158 15.67 3.03 27.27
N LEU A 159 15.22 2.51 26.12
CA LEU A 159 14.63 1.17 26.03
C LEU A 159 15.64 0.09 26.41
N GLN A 160 16.93 0.23 26.12
CA GLN A 160 17.94 -0.73 26.55
C GLN A 160 18.00 -0.86 28.07
N LYS A 161 17.69 0.22 28.81
CA LYS A 161 17.62 0.21 30.27
C LYS A 161 16.27 -0.28 30.79
N ASP A 162 15.18 0.22 30.21
CA ASP A 162 13.82 0.00 30.72
C ASP A 162 13.22 -1.35 30.23
N ASN A 163 13.49 -1.75 28.99
CA ASN A 163 12.99 -2.96 28.35
C ASN A 163 13.88 -3.38 27.15
N PRO A 164 14.94 -4.19 27.37
CA PRO A 164 15.88 -4.58 26.33
C PRO A 164 15.22 -5.25 25.11
N GLY A 165 14.16 -6.03 25.33
CA GLY A 165 13.39 -6.68 24.26
C GLY A 165 12.73 -5.67 23.30
N GLN A 166 12.17 -4.58 23.84
CA GLN A 166 11.63 -3.49 23.01
C GLN A 166 12.74 -2.75 22.24
N ALA A 167 13.92 -2.59 22.83
CA ALA A 167 15.05 -1.96 22.13
C ALA A 167 15.52 -2.81 20.94
N VAL A 168 15.57 -4.13 21.11
CA VAL A 168 15.86 -5.10 20.06
C VAL A 168 14.76 -5.01 19.00
N ALA A 169 13.49 -5.13 19.36
CA ALA A 169 12.37 -5.03 18.43
C ALA A 169 12.37 -3.71 17.64
N LEU A 170 12.69 -2.57 18.28
CA LEU A 170 12.81 -1.25 17.63
C LEU A 170 13.95 -1.20 16.60
N LYS A 171 15.09 -1.85 16.90
CA LYS A 171 16.23 -1.98 15.98
C LYS A 171 15.90 -2.91 14.80
N HIS A 172 15.14 -3.97 15.07
CA HIS A 172 14.74 -5.00 14.12
C HIS A 172 13.41 -4.72 13.41
N ILE A 173 12.86 -3.50 13.49
CA ILE A 173 11.81 -3.08 12.55
C ILE A 173 12.44 -3.00 11.16
N GLN A 174 12.58 -4.17 10.52
CA GLN A 174 12.95 -4.32 9.13
C GLN A 174 11.68 -4.08 8.32
N ASP A 175 11.80 -3.17 7.35
CA ASP A 175 10.74 -2.50 6.60
C ASP A 175 9.84 -3.42 5.73
N VAL A 176 9.75 -4.72 5.96
CA VAL A 176 8.95 -5.65 5.10
C VAL A 176 7.44 -5.36 5.17
N THR A 177 6.95 -4.73 6.24
CA THR A 177 5.52 -4.42 6.42
C THR A 177 5.10 -3.00 6.02
N LEU A 178 6.04 -2.04 5.91
CA LEU A 178 5.74 -0.75 5.23
C LEU A 178 5.69 -0.93 3.71
N ILE A 179 6.33 -1.97 3.20
CA ILE A 179 6.36 -2.30 1.78
C ILE A 179 4.96 -2.66 1.25
N SER A 180 4.12 -3.42 1.97
CA SER A 180 2.79 -3.81 1.43
C SER A 180 1.79 -2.65 1.29
N GLY A 181 1.96 -1.56 2.05
CA GLY A 181 1.13 -0.35 1.95
C GLY A 181 1.76 0.75 1.09
N MET A 182 3.07 0.96 1.19
CA MET A 182 3.83 2.01 0.50
C MET A 182 4.36 1.58 -0.88
N GLU A 183 4.26 0.30 -1.26
CA GLU A 183 4.49 -0.15 -2.64
C GLU A 183 3.63 0.64 -3.62
N LYS A 184 2.43 1.07 -3.24
CA LYS A 184 1.58 1.93 -4.09
C LYS A 184 2.23 3.26 -4.48
N TRP A 185 3.24 3.70 -3.74
CA TRP A 185 3.99 4.94 -4.02
C TRP A 185 5.44 4.71 -4.42
N LYS A 186 6.10 3.65 -3.91
CA LYS A 186 7.48 3.30 -4.32
C LYS A 186 7.55 2.61 -5.68
N VAL A 187 6.49 1.92 -6.10
CA VAL A 187 6.39 1.47 -7.50
C VAL A 187 6.56 2.66 -8.43
N SER A 188 6.07 3.85 -8.02
CA SER A 188 6.16 5.11 -8.76
C SER A 188 7.55 5.75 -8.88
N ILE A 189 8.60 5.19 -8.26
CA ILE A 189 9.97 5.76 -8.27
C ILE A 189 11.02 4.75 -8.80
N GLY A 190 10.60 3.61 -9.37
CA GLY A 190 11.50 2.80 -10.21
C GLY A 190 11.79 3.50 -11.53
N LYS A 191 12.92 3.19 -12.19
CA LYS A 191 13.12 3.54 -13.61
C LYS A 191 11.86 3.13 -14.38
N GLN A 192 11.23 4.07 -15.07
CA GLN A 192 10.06 3.78 -15.88
C GLN A 192 10.52 3.04 -17.15
N PHE A 193 10.29 1.73 -17.18
CA PHE A 193 10.62 0.89 -18.34
C PHE A 193 9.42 0.68 -19.28
N PHE A 194 8.20 0.72 -18.72
CA PHE A 194 6.95 0.50 -19.43
C PHE A 194 5.96 1.62 -19.05
N GLY A 195 5.22 2.15 -20.03
CA GLY A 195 4.22 3.19 -19.82
C GLY A 195 2.89 2.62 -19.30
N ARG A 196 2.49 1.43 -19.75
CA ARG A 196 1.29 0.72 -19.33
C ARG A 196 1.57 -0.76 -19.11
N ILE A 197 1.21 -1.28 -17.93
CA ILE A 197 1.33 -2.68 -17.57
C ILE A 197 -0.03 -3.22 -17.18
N GLU A 198 -0.39 -4.39 -17.69
CA GLU A 198 -1.64 -5.07 -17.39
C GLU A 198 -1.36 -6.45 -16.80
N VAL A 199 -1.99 -6.75 -15.65
CA VAL A 199 -1.93 -8.05 -15.00
C VAL A 199 -3.30 -8.72 -15.04
N TYR A 200 -3.29 -9.99 -15.44
CA TYR A 200 -4.45 -10.84 -15.64
C TYR A 200 -4.43 -12.01 -14.65
N ASP A 201 -5.53 -12.17 -13.92
CA ASP A 201 -5.74 -13.26 -12.96
C ASP A 201 -7.07 -13.97 -13.21
N ILE A 202 -7.11 -15.29 -13.06
CA ILE A 202 -8.34 -16.08 -13.06
C ILE A 202 -8.65 -16.51 -11.63
N SER A 203 -9.87 -16.20 -11.19
CA SER A 203 -10.40 -16.62 -9.91
C SER A 203 -11.54 -17.62 -10.15
N HIS A 204 -11.37 -18.84 -9.65
CA HIS A 204 -12.44 -19.84 -9.60
C HIS A 204 -13.34 -19.58 -8.40
N PHE A 205 -14.65 -19.44 -8.63
CA PHE A 205 -15.62 -19.26 -7.56
C PHE A 205 -16.19 -20.64 -7.19
N GLY A 206 -16.41 -20.88 -5.89
CA GLY A 206 -16.95 -22.14 -5.34
C GLY A 206 -18.39 -22.48 -5.74
N GLY A 207 -18.89 -21.90 -6.83
CA GLY A 207 -20.15 -22.22 -7.49
C GLY A 207 -20.10 -21.69 -8.93
N LYS A 208 -20.29 -22.59 -9.91
CA LYS A 208 -20.45 -22.49 -11.38
C LYS A 208 -19.84 -21.34 -12.21
N ASP A 209 -19.70 -20.12 -11.71
CA ASP A 209 -19.19 -18.96 -12.44
C ASP A 209 -17.68 -18.76 -12.23
N THR A 210 -16.92 -18.59 -13.32
CA THR A 210 -15.50 -18.19 -13.27
C THR A 210 -15.37 -16.72 -13.65
N TYR A 211 -14.53 -15.95 -12.96
CA TYR A 211 -14.25 -14.55 -13.34
C TYR A 211 -12.76 -14.30 -13.48
N GLY A 212 -12.41 -13.55 -14.52
CA GLY A 212 -11.09 -13.00 -14.74
C GLY A 212 -11.01 -11.55 -14.27
N ALA A 213 -9.92 -11.20 -13.59
CA ALA A 213 -9.63 -9.84 -13.14
C ALA A 213 -8.45 -9.27 -13.91
N MET A 214 -8.63 -8.07 -14.46
CA MET A 214 -7.57 -7.28 -15.06
C MET A 214 -7.29 -6.07 -14.17
N SER A 215 -6.04 -5.94 -13.75
CA SER A 215 -5.52 -4.76 -13.07
C SER A 215 -4.52 -4.02 -13.96
N VAL A 216 -4.49 -2.70 -13.83
CA VAL A 216 -3.70 -1.82 -14.70
C VAL A 216 -2.81 -0.90 -13.87
N MET A 217 -1.59 -0.72 -14.35
CA MET A 217 -0.67 0.29 -13.88
C MET A 217 -0.19 1.13 -15.07
N GLU A 218 -0.28 2.44 -14.95
CA GLU A 218 0.25 3.39 -15.94
C GLU A 218 1.28 4.33 -15.31
N ASN A 219 2.40 4.55 -15.98
CA ASN A 219 3.49 5.41 -15.53
C ASN A 219 3.87 5.11 -14.06
N ASN A 220 4.00 3.81 -13.75
CA ASN A 220 4.29 3.30 -12.41
C ASN A 220 3.25 3.68 -11.31
N ARG A 221 2.00 3.96 -11.70
CA ARG A 221 0.88 4.23 -10.78
C ARG A 221 -0.28 3.31 -11.09
N ILE A 222 -0.89 2.79 -10.03
CA ILE A 222 -2.08 1.94 -10.17
C ILE A 222 -3.27 2.77 -10.68
N THR A 223 -3.89 2.30 -11.77
CA THR A 223 -4.98 2.99 -12.47
C THR A 223 -6.29 2.19 -12.32
N LYS A 224 -6.97 2.35 -11.17
CA LYS A 224 -8.13 1.52 -10.78
C LYS A 224 -9.38 1.71 -11.65
N ASP A 225 -9.54 2.90 -12.21
CA ASP A 225 -10.59 3.25 -13.17
C ASP A 225 -10.49 2.42 -14.46
N GLN A 226 -9.28 1.92 -14.75
CA GLN A 226 -9.02 1.05 -15.90
C GLN A 226 -9.06 -0.45 -15.58
N TYR A 227 -9.44 -0.82 -14.35
CA TYR A 227 -9.62 -2.22 -14.01
C TYR A 227 -10.85 -2.77 -14.72
N ARG A 228 -10.79 -4.05 -15.09
CA ARG A 228 -11.92 -4.74 -15.72
C ARG A 228 -12.12 -6.11 -15.10
N LEU A 229 -13.36 -6.51 -14.98
CA LEU A 229 -13.76 -7.84 -14.57
C LEU A 229 -14.46 -8.52 -15.75
N PHE A 230 -14.04 -9.73 -16.06
CA PHE A 230 -14.56 -10.55 -17.14
C PHE A 230 -15.31 -11.72 -16.52
N LYS A 231 -16.62 -11.81 -16.73
CA LYS A 231 -17.35 -13.05 -16.44
C LYS A 231 -17.04 -14.05 -17.54
N ILE A 232 -16.41 -15.17 -17.20
CA ILE A 232 -16.02 -16.22 -18.15
C ILE A 232 -17.25 -17.09 -18.41
N GLN A 233 -17.50 -17.42 -19.67
CA GLN A 233 -18.71 -18.13 -20.10
C GLN A 233 -18.41 -19.45 -20.81
N SER A 234 -17.32 -19.48 -21.58
CA SER A 234 -17.05 -20.55 -22.55
C SER A 234 -16.11 -21.62 -22.01
N ALA A 235 -15.36 -21.31 -20.94
CA ALA A 235 -14.39 -22.24 -20.37
C ALA A 235 -15.05 -23.21 -19.37
N PRO A 236 -14.75 -24.52 -19.44
CA PRO A 236 -15.17 -25.47 -18.41
C PRO A 236 -14.68 -25.05 -17.02
N GLY A 237 -15.47 -25.34 -15.98
CA GLY A 237 -15.02 -25.17 -14.60
C GLY A 237 -13.75 -25.99 -14.37
N ASN A 238 -12.69 -25.35 -13.88
CA ASN A 238 -11.33 -25.87 -13.66
C ASN A 238 -10.35 -25.77 -14.85
N ASP A 239 -10.71 -25.17 -15.99
CA ASP A 239 -9.77 -24.87 -17.08
C ASP A 239 -9.32 -23.40 -17.07
N ASP A 240 -8.35 -23.09 -16.20
CA ASP A 240 -7.73 -21.76 -16.09
C ASP A 240 -7.13 -21.27 -17.41
N ILE A 241 -6.62 -22.17 -18.26
CA ILE A 241 -5.96 -21.82 -19.50
C ILE A 241 -6.98 -21.29 -20.52
N ARG A 242 -8.10 -21.99 -20.69
CA ARG A 242 -9.19 -21.54 -21.57
C ARG A 242 -9.87 -20.29 -21.05
N ALA A 243 -10.05 -20.17 -19.74
CA ALA A 243 -10.61 -18.97 -19.13
C ALA A 243 -9.72 -17.74 -19.40
N LEU A 244 -8.41 -17.89 -19.26
CA LEU A 244 -7.43 -16.84 -19.54
C LEU A 244 -7.40 -16.48 -21.04
N GLU A 245 -7.50 -17.47 -21.93
CA GLU A 245 -7.60 -17.25 -23.37
C GLU A 245 -8.86 -16.45 -23.73
N GLU A 246 -10.03 -16.81 -23.20
CA GLU A 246 -11.28 -16.09 -23.43
C GLU A 246 -11.15 -14.62 -23.00
N MET A 247 -10.65 -14.39 -21.79
CA MET A 247 -10.43 -13.05 -21.25
C MET A 247 -9.52 -12.22 -22.15
N ILE A 248 -8.37 -12.78 -22.56
CA ILE A 248 -7.39 -12.05 -23.38
C ILE A 248 -7.95 -11.77 -24.78
N LYS A 249 -8.61 -12.74 -25.41
CA LYS A 249 -9.28 -12.52 -26.70
C LYS A 249 -10.33 -11.41 -26.62
N ARG A 250 -11.15 -11.40 -25.57
CA ARG A 250 -12.17 -10.35 -25.35
C ARG A 250 -11.52 -9.00 -25.10
N ARG A 251 -10.50 -8.93 -24.25
CA ARG A 251 -9.75 -7.72 -23.96
C ARG A 251 -9.11 -7.11 -25.21
N LEU A 252 -8.57 -7.91 -26.11
CA LEU A 252 -7.90 -7.42 -27.32
C LEU A 252 -8.89 -7.05 -28.45
N ARG A 253 -10.18 -7.42 -28.34
CA ARG A 253 -11.24 -6.91 -29.22
C ARG A 253 -11.57 -5.45 -28.96
N HIS A 254 -11.42 -4.98 -27.71
CA HIS A 254 -11.62 -3.58 -27.33
C HIS A 254 -10.47 -2.69 -27.84
N ARG A 255 -10.64 -2.17 -29.08
CA ARG A 255 -9.67 -1.27 -29.74
C ARG A 255 -9.59 0.10 -29.09
N GLU A 256 -10.63 0.51 -28.39
CA GLU A 256 -10.71 1.77 -27.65
C GLU A 256 -9.86 1.74 -26.37
N TRP A 257 -9.41 0.57 -25.91
CA TRP A 257 -8.49 0.46 -24.78
C TRP A 257 -7.05 0.33 -25.28
N ARG A 258 -6.22 1.29 -24.87
CA ARG A 258 -4.78 1.31 -25.16
C ARG A 258 -4.14 -0.06 -24.84
N TYR A 259 -3.34 -0.57 -25.78
CA TYR A 259 -2.57 -1.81 -25.55
C TYR A 259 -1.53 -1.65 -24.44
N PRO A 260 -1.23 -2.73 -23.69
CA PRO A 260 -0.16 -2.71 -22.72
C PRO A 260 1.21 -2.64 -23.40
N ASP A 261 2.18 -2.03 -22.73
CA ASP A 261 3.60 -2.14 -23.06
C ASP A 261 4.22 -3.39 -22.43
N LEU A 262 3.55 -3.99 -21.43
CA LEU A 262 3.87 -5.30 -20.83
C LEU A 262 2.59 -6.00 -20.38
N MET A 263 2.39 -7.24 -20.83
CA MET A 263 1.32 -8.12 -20.38
C MET A 263 1.86 -9.12 -19.35
N VAL A 264 1.15 -9.26 -18.24
CA VAL A 264 1.49 -10.19 -17.16
C VAL A 264 0.33 -11.13 -16.88
N VAL A 265 0.60 -12.42 -16.82
CA VAL A 265 -0.41 -13.44 -16.47
C VAL A 265 -0.05 -14.13 -15.15
N ASP A 266 -1.03 -14.36 -14.28
CA ASP A 266 -0.84 -15.21 -13.10
C ASP A 266 -0.87 -16.68 -13.54
N GLY A 267 0.29 -17.29 -13.70
CA GLY A 267 0.41 -18.59 -14.34
C GLY A 267 1.85 -19.02 -14.61
N GLY A 268 2.04 -20.34 -14.66
CA GLY A 268 3.32 -20.97 -14.96
C GLY A 268 3.60 -21.09 -16.45
N ILE A 269 4.57 -21.94 -16.78
CA ILE A 269 5.00 -22.22 -18.17
C ILE A 269 3.84 -22.64 -19.10
N PRO A 270 2.91 -23.53 -18.71
CA PRO A 270 1.80 -23.92 -19.58
C PRO A 270 0.92 -22.73 -19.99
N GLN A 271 0.52 -21.90 -19.02
CA GLN A 271 -0.30 -20.72 -19.26
C GLN A 271 0.41 -19.72 -20.18
N VAL A 272 1.68 -19.40 -19.89
CA VAL A 272 2.46 -18.43 -20.67
C VAL A 272 2.64 -18.89 -22.11
N ARG A 273 2.95 -20.17 -22.34
CA ARG A 273 3.14 -20.72 -23.69
C ARG A 273 1.84 -20.67 -24.50
N HIS A 274 0.71 -21.04 -23.88
CA HIS A 274 -0.60 -21.01 -24.52
C HIS A 274 -0.98 -19.58 -24.93
N ILE A 275 -0.90 -18.64 -24.00
CA ILE A 275 -1.22 -17.23 -24.26
C ILE A 275 -0.25 -16.61 -25.27
N TYR A 276 1.03 -16.96 -25.24
CA TYR A 276 1.98 -16.53 -26.27
C TYR A 276 1.55 -16.98 -27.68
N GLY A 277 1.04 -18.20 -27.81
CA GLY A 277 0.46 -18.69 -29.07
C GLY A 277 -0.74 -17.84 -29.54
N VAL A 278 -1.66 -17.53 -28.61
CA VAL A 278 -2.81 -16.66 -28.89
C VAL A 278 -2.38 -15.27 -29.33
N LEU A 279 -1.42 -14.65 -28.64
CA LEU A 279 -0.88 -13.33 -28.97
C LEU A 279 -0.19 -13.31 -30.35
N LYS A 280 0.50 -14.40 -30.72
CA LYS A 280 1.12 -14.55 -32.05
C LYS A 280 0.07 -14.58 -33.15
N LEU A 281 -1.03 -15.31 -32.95
CA LEU A 281 -2.16 -15.36 -33.90
C LEU A 281 -2.82 -13.99 -34.05
N LEU A 282 -2.93 -13.23 -32.96
CA LEU A 282 -3.47 -11.86 -32.93
C LEU A 282 -2.47 -10.79 -33.39
N LYS A 283 -1.26 -11.18 -33.81
CA LYS A 283 -0.20 -10.29 -34.32
C LYS A 283 0.17 -9.14 -33.36
N THR A 284 0.09 -9.37 -32.05
CA THR A 284 0.48 -8.38 -31.03
C THR A 284 2.00 -8.37 -30.81
N LYS A 285 2.57 -7.22 -30.47
CA LYS A 285 4.04 -7.01 -30.36
C LYS A 285 4.57 -6.79 -28.94
N PHE A 286 3.72 -6.66 -27.93
CA PHE A 286 4.16 -6.39 -26.55
C PHE A 286 4.65 -7.68 -25.85
N PRO A 287 5.63 -7.57 -24.93
CA PRO A 287 6.15 -8.71 -24.17
C PRO A 287 5.10 -9.32 -23.23
N LEU A 288 5.19 -10.65 -23.06
CA LEU A 288 4.38 -11.45 -22.14
C LEU A 288 5.25 -12.10 -21.07
N VAL A 289 4.86 -11.93 -19.80
CA VAL A 289 5.51 -12.61 -18.66
C VAL A 289 4.47 -13.29 -17.77
N GLY A 290 4.77 -14.49 -17.29
CA GLY A 290 4.00 -15.18 -16.26
C GLY A 290 4.62 -15.03 -14.88
N ILE A 291 3.77 -15.10 -13.85
CA ILE A 291 4.19 -15.20 -12.45
C ILE A 291 3.78 -16.58 -11.94
N SER A 292 4.76 -17.44 -11.64
CA SER A 292 4.49 -18.81 -11.18
C SER A 292 4.48 -18.90 -9.66
N LYS A 293 3.31 -19.10 -9.05
CA LYS A 293 3.16 -19.36 -7.60
C LYS A 293 3.88 -20.63 -7.14
N LEU A 294 3.85 -21.68 -7.96
CA LEU A 294 4.45 -22.99 -7.66
C LEU A 294 5.98 -22.95 -7.54
N GLN A 295 6.62 -21.91 -8.09
CA GLN A 295 8.07 -21.75 -8.07
C GLN A 295 8.51 -20.51 -7.27
N GLY A 296 7.77 -20.15 -6.21
CA GLY A 296 8.12 -19.01 -5.35
C GLY A 296 8.02 -17.66 -6.08
N ASP A 297 6.95 -17.48 -6.84
CA ASP A 297 6.67 -16.26 -7.61
C ASP A 297 7.75 -15.92 -8.64
N ARG A 298 8.38 -16.93 -9.26
CA ARG A 298 9.38 -16.73 -10.32
C ARG A 298 8.72 -16.24 -11.60
N PHE A 299 9.44 -15.37 -12.32
CA PHE A 299 9.02 -14.90 -13.64
C PHE A 299 9.27 -15.96 -14.72
N VAL A 300 8.25 -16.19 -15.52
CA VAL A 300 8.29 -17.08 -16.68
C VAL A 300 8.19 -16.23 -17.93
N PHE A 301 9.27 -16.14 -18.69
CA PHE A 301 9.33 -15.29 -19.89
C PHE A 301 8.84 -16.06 -21.11
N ALA A 302 7.98 -15.43 -21.92
CA ALA A 302 7.65 -15.97 -23.23
C ALA A 302 8.89 -16.03 -24.16
N PRO A 303 8.89 -16.91 -25.18
CA PRO A 303 9.95 -16.95 -26.18
C PRO A 303 10.15 -15.59 -26.88
N GLY A 304 11.38 -15.28 -27.28
CA GLY A 304 11.70 -14.08 -28.05
C GLY A 304 11.83 -12.77 -27.25
N ILE A 305 11.74 -12.80 -25.92
CA ILE A 305 11.98 -11.61 -25.09
C ILE A 305 13.48 -11.35 -24.91
N ASP A 306 13.93 -10.18 -25.36
CA ASP A 306 15.31 -9.67 -25.24
C ASP A 306 15.82 -9.64 -23.80
N LEU A 307 17.14 -9.84 -23.64
CA LEU A 307 17.82 -9.81 -22.34
C LEU A 307 17.64 -8.48 -21.60
N SER A 308 17.64 -7.35 -22.30
CA SER A 308 17.41 -6.03 -21.73
C SER A 308 16.00 -5.92 -21.13
N VAL A 309 14.99 -6.39 -21.85
CA VAL A 309 13.58 -6.42 -21.41
C VAL A 309 13.42 -7.35 -20.20
N ARG A 310 14.08 -8.51 -20.19
CA ARG A 310 14.09 -9.42 -19.02
C ARG A 310 14.67 -8.75 -17.78
N LYS A 311 15.80 -8.04 -17.91
CA LYS A 311 16.40 -7.28 -16.81
C LYS A 311 15.47 -6.19 -16.29
N ASN A 312 14.80 -5.46 -17.19
CA ASN A 312 13.84 -4.43 -16.83
C ASN A 312 12.65 -5.02 -16.04
N ILE A 313 12.08 -6.13 -16.51
CA ILE A 313 10.99 -6.85 -15.82
C ILE A 313 11.45 -7.34 -14.43
N GLN A 314 12.66 -7.89 -14.33
CA GLN A 314 13.23 -8.31 -13.05
C GLN A 314 13.42 -7.14 -12.08
N ALA A 315 13.88 -5.98 -12.56
CA ALA A 315 14.00 -4.77 -11.75
C ALA A 315 12.64 -4.27 -11.22
N MET A 316 11.55 -4.58 -11.93
CA MET A 316 10.18 -4.25 -11.53
C MET A 316 9.50 -5.34 -10.70
N ARG A 317 10.24 -6.34 -10.17
CA ARG A 317 9.67 -7.52 -9.51
C ARG A 317 8.59 -7.19 -8.49
N THR A 318 8.93 -6.31 -7.55
CA THR A 318 8.03 -5.87 -6.48
C THR A 318 6.76 -5.20 -7.02
N ALA A 319 6.88 -4.38 -8.06
CA ALA A 319 5.74 -3.71 -8.68
C ALA A 319 4.76 -4.68 -9.33
N LEU A 320 5.29 -5.69 -10.04
CA LEU A 320 4.48 -6.67 -10.75
C LEU A 320 3.76 -7.62 -9.77
N LEU A 321 4.43 -8.02 -8.68
CA LEU A 321 3.80 -8.80 -7.61
C LEU A 321 2.69 -8.00 -6.91
N GLY A 322 2.95 -6.73 -6.55
CA GLY A 322 1.92 -5.88 -5.95
C GLY A 322 0.73 -5.61 -6.88
N LEU A 323 0.95 -5.51 -8.20
CA LEU A 323 -0.12 -5.37 -9.18
C LEU A 323 -0.94 -6.68 -9.33
N ARG A 324 -0.28 -7.84 -9.33
CA ARG A 324 -0.94 -9.16 -9.27
C ARG A 324 -1.84 -9.28 -8.04
N ASP A 325 -1.31 -8.95 -6.86
CA ASP A 325 -2.08 -9.06 -5.62
C ASP A 325 -3.28 -8.10 -5.63
N GLU A 326 -3.18 -6.96 -6.31
CA GLU A 326 -4.31 -6.05 -6.51
C GLU A 326 -5.35 -6.60 -7.52
N ALA A 327 -4.94 -7.36 -8.55
CA ALA A 327 -5.84 -8.15 -9.41
C ALA A 327 -6.61 -9.21 -8.59
N HIS A 328 -5.89 -10.00 -7.77
CA HIS A 328 -6.51 -10.96 -6.84
C HIS A 328 -7.51 -10.29 -5.90
N ARG A 329 -7.13 -9.15 -5.33
CA ARG A 329 -8.01 -8.39 -4.44
C ARG A 329 -9.21 -7.79 -5.17
N PHE A 330 -9.06 -7.45 -6.44
CA PHE A 330 -10.15 -6.93 -7.25
C PHE A 330 -11.17 -8.03 -7.56
N GLY A 331 -10.73 -9.20 -8.03
CA GLY A 331 -11.58 -10.38 -8.23
C GLY A 331 -12.30 -10.81 -6.95
N ASN A 332 -11.57 -10.89 -5.83
CA ASN A 332 -12.15 -11.23 -4.53
C ASN A 332 -13.14 -10.20 -3.97
N ARG A 333 -13.03 -8.91 -4.33
CA ARG A 333 -14.02 -7.90 -3.92
C ARG A 333 -15.31 -8.03 -4.70
N ALA A 334 -15.24 -8.40 -5.99
CA ALA A 334 -16.42 -8.73 -6.76
C ALA A 334 -17.17 -9.91 -6.12
N ARG A 335 -16.46 -10.93 -5.59
CA ARG A 335 -17.01 -12.06 -4.81
C ARG A 335 -17.99 -11.64 -3.70
N LYS A 336 -17.62 -10.62 -2.91
CA LYS A 336 -18.41 -10.19 -1.73
C LYS A 336 -19.60 -9.30 -2.08
N ARG A 337 -19.61 -8.70 -3.27
CA ARG A 337 -20.65 -7.75 -3.70
C ARG A 337 -21.65 -8.38 -4.66
N GLY A 338 -21.28 -9.40 -5.45
CA GLY A 338 -22.23 -10.17 -6.26
C GLY A 338 -23.31 -10.90 -5.46
N THR A 339 -23.13 -11.03 -4.13
CA THR A 339 -24.13 -11.57 -3.19
C THR A 339 -25.13 -10.53 -2.67
N LYS A 340 -24.96 -9.24 -2.98
CA LYS A 340 -25.91 -8.15 -2.64
C LYS A 340 -26.29 -7.41 -3.92
N ASN A 341 -27.59 -7.40 -4.25
CA ASN A 341 -28.18 -6.79 -5.45
C ASN A 341 -27.43 -5.56 -5.98
N ILE A 342 -27.02 -5.66 -7.25
CA ILE A 342 -26.24 -4.69 -7.99
C ILE A 342 -27.14 -3.50 -8.35
N SER A 343 -27.01 -2.41 -7.60
CA SER A 343 -27.63 -1.11 -7.89
C SER A 343 -26.68 0.04 -7.58
N GLU A 344 -25.49 0.05 -8.21
CA GLU A 344 -24.62 1.23 -8.21
C GLU A 344 -23.98 1.45 -9.58
N HIS A 345 -24.40 2.55 -10.23
CA HIS A 345 -23.99 3.05 -11.55
C HIS A 345 -22.46 3.15 -11.80
N ARG A 346 -21.62 3.04 -10.78
CA ARG A 346 -20.16 3.16 -10.91
C ARG A 346 -19.46 1.86 -11.34
N LEU A 347 -20.08 0.71 -11.13
CA LEU A 347 -19.51 -0.61 -11.45
C LEU A 347 -19.80 -1.07 -12.88
N VAL A 348 -20.86 -0.56 -13.53
CA VAL A 348 -21.23 -0.95 -14.91
C VAL A 348 -20.08 -0.68 -15.90
N LYS A 349 -19.29 0.39 -15.68
CA LYS A 349 -18.08 0.70 -16.50
C LYS A 349 -16.91 -0.28 -16.31
N GLN A 350 -16.94 -1.14 -15.29
CA GLN A 350 -15.85 -2.05 -14.93
C GLN A 350 -16.17 -3.53 -15.22
N PHE A 351 -17.43 -3.85 -15.50
CA PHE A 351 -17.82 -5.19 -15.93
C PHE A 351 -17.84 -5.26 -17.45
N CYS A 352 -17.11 -6.22 -17.99
CA CYS A 352 -17.20 -6.59 -19.39
C CYS A 352 -18.21 -7.72 -19.50
N TYR A 353 -19.47 -7.36 -19.76
CA TYR A 353 -20.48 -8.30 -20.22
C TYR A 353 -20.33 -8.53 -21.72
N THR A 354 -20.96 -9.59 -22.22
CA THR A 354 -20.93 -10.04 -23.61
C THR A 354 -21.25 -8.94 -24.62
N GLU A 355 -20.31 -8.74 -25.55
CA GLU A 355 -20.59 -8.44 -26.95
C GLU A 355 -20.02 -9.58 -27.82
#